data_AF-A0A0A1T575-F1
#
_entry.id   AF-A0A0A1T575-F1
#
_cell.length_a   1.000
_cell.length_b   1.000
_cell.length_c   1.000
_cell.angle_alpha   90.00
_cell.angle_beta   90.00
_cell.angle_gamma   90.00
#
_symmetry.space_group_name_H-M   'P 1'
#
loop_
_entity.id
_entity.type
_entity.pdbx_description
1 polymer ?
#
loop_
_entity_poly.entity_id
_entity_poly.type
_entity_poly.pdbx_seq_one_letter_code
_entity_poly.pdbx_strand_id
1 'polypeptide(L)'
;MDYDPDYKPDLVGLTLQQELSDTRYACNGLNRIQGTRDGNYVYRGTLRSPLDPRDGKLPERTIIIKYSDEGPQIPPARYEFELLLGNTLATKFKPSRGEITTAASPHIYHSDFEKGYQISQDVGLNPPIKYTMFADYISPDSRFTIGRQVGSWLRDFHTWSSAPEQKYLLDALPADDATRQVKWFFTFSLFLEAFDEFPELIRDHEDQVEAVLAPLTKQAFGPWDQLGSNWGLIHGDIWLGNVLPSRTGWHESASPEEPNELVVIDFELSQFWHRSFDLGQAIGDMFEKHLYRGCQDSLGVIEGLIEGYGPVDEDMAYRTAIYVGMHVINWYRRTKSKSIPLETLKNGLRAGRDFILAVEAKNKAYFLDTPLASMFRPLIEQ
;
A
#
# COMPACT_ATOMS: atom_id res chain seq x y z
N MET A 1 7.86 -35.63 -25.92
CA MET A 1 8.06 -34.21 -25.62
C MET A 1 7.01 -33.49 -26.43
N ASP A 2 5.89 -33.15 -25.80
CA ASP A 2 4.83 -32.44 -26.49
C ASP A 2 5.26 -30.99 -26.66
N TYR A 3 5.32 -30.57 -27.91
CA TYR A 3 5.58 -29.19 -28.33
C TYR A 3 4.30 -28.41 -28.06
N ASP A 4 4.35 -27.46 -27.14
CA ASP A 4 3.26 -26.50 -26.90
C ASP A 4 3.30 -25.44 -28.02
N PRO A 5 2.33 -25.44 -28.95
CA PRO A 5 2.31 -24.52 -30.09
C PRO A 5 2.09 -23.05 -29.68
N ASP A 6 1.75 -22.78 -28.41
CA ASP A 6 1.51 -21.42 -27.90
C ASP A 6 2.69 -20.86 -27.08
N TYR A 7 3.83 -21.56 -27.01
CA TYR A 7 5.03 -21.06 -26.32
C TYR A 7 5.58 -19.80 -27.01
N LYS A 8 5.27 -18.63 -26.44
CA LYS A 8 5.97 -17.38 -26.76
C LYS A 8 7.18 -17.25 -25.84
N PRO A 9 8.40 -17.08 -26.38
CA PRO A 9 9.57 -16.86 -25.55
C PRO A 9 9.40 -15.56 -24.75
N ASP A 10 9.75 -15.62 -23.46
CA ASP A 10 9.77 -14.45 -22.59
C ASP A 10 10.99 -13.58 -22.94
N LEU A 11 10.84 -12.76 -23.97
CA LEU A 11 11.92 -11.91 -24.51
C LEU A 11 12.46 -10.93 -23.46
N VAL A 12 11.61 -10.44 -22.56
CA VAL A 12 12.04 -9.55 -21.47
C VAL A 12 12.92 -10.32 -20.48
N GLY A 13 12.49 -11.51 -20.05
CA GLY A 13 13.30 -12.36 -19.19
C GLY A 13 14.65 -12.71 -19.81
N LEU A 14 14.69 -13.04 -21.10
CA LEU A 14 15.95 -13.32 -21.80
C LEU A 14 16.88 -12.09 -21.87
N THR A 15 16.31 -10.92 -22.15
CA THR A 15 17.05 -9.65 -22.20
C THR A 15 17.63 -9.32 -20.82
N LEU A 16 16.81 -9.39 -19.76
CA LEU A 16 17.26 -9.18 -18.39
C LEU A 16 18.36 -10.17 -17.99
N GLN A 17 18.25 -11.44 -18.37
CA GLN A 17 19.27 -12.43 -18.06
C GLN A 17 20.60 -12.13 -18.75
N GLN A 18 20.57 -11.61 -19.97
CA GLN A 18 21.76 -11.15 -20.70
C GLN A 18 22.36 -9.89 -20.06
N GLU A 19 21.54 -8.88 -19.76
CA GLU A 19 21.96 -7.63 -19.11
C GLU A 19 22.64 -7.87 -17.76
N LEU A 20 22.10 -8.81 -16.97
CA LEU A 20 22.65 -9.11 -15.65
C LEU A 20 23.85 -10.05 -15.68
N SER A 21 24.21 -10.63 -16.83
CA SER A 21 25.14 -11.76 -16.92
C SER A 21 26.57 -11.45 -16.47
N ASP A 22 27.01 -10.20 -16.60
CA ASP A 22 28.32 -9.70 -16.19
C ASP A 22 28.29 -8.96 -14.83
N THR A 23 27.13 -8.96 -14.17
CA THR A 23 26.95 -8.30 -12.87
C THR A 23 26.99 -9.30 -11.71
N ARG A 24 27.09 -8.80 -10.47
CA ARG A 24 26.93 -9.63 -9.27
C ARG A 24 25.52 -10.25 -9.12
N TYR A 25 24.56 -9.81 -9.93
CA TYR A 25 23.18 -10.28 -9.94
C TYR A 25 22.91 -11.28 -11.07
N ALA A 26 23.96 -11.79 -11.73
CA ALA A 26 23.82 -12.78 -12.80
C ALA A 26 23.04 -14.00 -12.32
N CYS A 27 22.03 -14.41 -13.09
CA CYS A 27 21.14 -15.51 -12.75
C CYS A 27 21.39 -16.77 -13.61
N ASN A 28 21.23 -17.94 -12.99
CA ASN A 28 21.12 -19.24 -13.67
C ASN A 28 19.79 -19.35 -14.44
N GLY A 29 18.74 -18.69 -13.95
CA GLY A 29 17.45 -18.60 -14.62
C GLY A 29 16.56 -17.56 -13.95
N LEU A 30 15.61 -17.04 -14.73
CA LEU A 30 14.57 -16.13 -14.28
C LEU A 30 13.21 -16.81 -14.42
N ASN A 31 12.40 -16.76 -13.37
CA ASN A 31 11.03 -17.24 -13.38
C ASN A 31 10.09 -16.04 -13.25
N ARG A 32 9.27 -15.79 -14.27
CA ARG A 32 8.27 -14.72 -14.20
C ARG A 32 7.19 -15.08 -13.17
N ILE A 33 6.91 -14.16 -12.25
CA ILE A 33 5.80 -14.26 -11.31
C ILE A 33 4.51 -13.96 -12.07
N GLN A 34 3.57 -14.90 -12.03
CA GLN A 34 2.27 -14.79 -12.69
C GLN A 34 1.39 -13.72 -12.03
N GLY A 35 0.43 -13.19 -12.80
CA GLY A 35 -0.52 -12.18 -12.30
C GLY A 35 0.03 -10.75 -12.26
N THR A 36 1.23 -10.54 -12.80
CA THR A 36 1.81 -9.21 -13.03
C THR A 36 1.14 -8.51 -14.21
N ARG A 37 0.97 -7.19 -14.12
CA ARG A 37 0.32 -6.39 -15.17
C ARG A 37 1.20 -6.40 -16.43
N ASP A 38 0.58 -6.41 -17.61
CA ASP A 38 1.33 -6.26 -18.86
C ASP A 38 2.14 -4.96 -18.85
N GLY A 39 3.39 -5.06 -19.25
CA GLY A 39 4.38 -3.98 -19.16
C GLY A 39 5.08 -3.84 -17.81
N ASN A 40 4.53 -4.39 -16.72
CA ASN A 40 5.13 -4.34 -15.38
C ASN A 40 5.35 -5.76 -14.86
N TYR A 41 6.50 -6.34 -15.19
CA TYR A 41 6.82 -7.73 -14.92
C TYR A 41 7.66 -7.88 -13.67
N VAL A 42 7.42 -8.96 -12.92
CA VAL A 42 8.24 -9.32 -11.76
C VAL A 42 8.82 -10.70 -12.00
N TYR A 43 10.13 -10.81 -11.84
CA TYR A 43 10.89 -12.04 -12.00
C TYR A 43 11.53 -12.45 -10.69
N ARG A 44 11.56 -13.74 -10.43
CA ARG A 44 12.41 -14.34 -9.40
C ARG A 44 13.63 -14.95 -10.06
N GLY A 45 14.80 -14.40 -9.76
CA GLY A 45 16.08 -14.87 -10.27
C GLY A 45 16.78 -15.81 -9.28
N THR A 46 17.33 -16.91 -9.79
CA THR A 46 18.26 -17.76 -9.03
C THR A 46 19.69 -17.32 -9.37
N LEU A 47 20.40 -16.77 -8.40
CA LEU A 47 21.74 -16.22 -8.61
C LEU A 47 22.75 -17.31 -8.98
N ARG A 48 23.70 -16.97 -9.87
CA ARG A 48 24.87 -17.80 -10.18
C ARG A 48 25.82 -17.90 -8.99
N SER A 49 25.97 -16.80 -8.25
CA SER A 49 26.76 -16.71 -7.04
C SER A 49 25.92 -16.05 -5.95
N PRO A 50 25.80 -16.65 -4.75
CA PRO A 50 25.04 -16.05 -3.66
C PRO A 50 25.57 -14.65 -3.31
N LEU A 51 24.68 -13.72 -2.93
CA LEU A 51 25.11 -12.44 -2.36
C LEU A 51 25.62 -12.67 -0.94
N ASP A 52 26.55 -11.81 -0.52
CA ASP A 52 27.14 -11.89 0.80
C ASP A 52 26.06 -11.86 1.90
N PRO A 53 26.20 -12.71 2.92
CA PRO A 53 25.30 -12.69 4.07
C PRO A 53 25.35 -11.31 4.73
N ARG A 54 24.17 -10.82 5.12
CA ARG A 54 24.01 -9.55 5.87
C ARG A 54 23.28 -9.82 7.16
N ASP A 55 23.63 -9.06 8.20
CA ASP A 55 22.95 -9.07 9.50
C ASP A 55 22.83 -10.46 10.13
N GLY A 56 23.87 -11.30 9.97
CA GLY A 56 23.90 -12.67 10.49
C GLY A 56 22.98 -13.66 9.77
N LYS A 57 22.32 -13.25 8.67
CA LYS A 57 21.48 -14.13 7.85
C LYS A 57 22.30 -14.98 6.88
N LEU A 58 21.69 -16.04 6.35
CA LEU A 58 22.30 -16.89 5.33
C LEU A 58 22.56 -16.09 4.02
N PRO A 59 23.53 -16.51 3.19
CA PRO A 59 23.76 -15.90 1.88
C PRO A 59 22.50 -15.93 1.02
N GLU A 60 22.16 -14.80 0.40
CA GLU A 60 20.99 -14.68 -0.45
C GLU A 60 21.26 -15.42 -1.77
N ARG A 61 20.38 -16.37 -2.12
CA ARG A 61 20.51 -17.18 -3.34
C ARG A 61 19.54 -16.78 -4.43
N THR A 62 18.54 -15.98 -4.08
CA THR A 62 17.48 -15.57 -4.99
C THR A 62 17.21 -14.08 -4.86
N ILE A 63 16.81 -13.46 -5.96
CA ILE A 63 16.49 -12.03 -6.03
C ILE A 63 15.14 -11.84 -6.71
N ILE A 64 14.51 -10.70 -6.43
CA ILE A 64 13.36 -10.23 -7.19
C ILE A 64 13.85 -9.15 -8.15
N ILE A 65 13.37 -9.20 -9.39
CA ILE A 65 13.64 -8.21 -10.42
C ILE A 65 12.28 -7.68 -10.89
N LYS A 66 11.97 -6.43 -10.55
CA LYS A 66 10.81 -5.70 -11.08
C LYS A 66 11.26 -5.00 -12.36
N TYR A 67 10.54 -5.19 -13.45
CA TYR A 67 10.78 -4.58 -14.75
C TYR A 67 9.53 -3.82 -15.19
N SER A 68 9.71 -2.62 -15.74
CA SER A 68 8.65 -1.81 -16.31
C SER A 68 9.03 -1.34 -17.71
N ASP A 69 8.16 -1.59 -18.70
CA ASP A 69 8.26 -1.02 -20.05
C ASP A 69 7.76 0.44 -20.11
N GLU A 70 7.15 0.92 -19.02
CA GLU A 70 6.67 2.29 -18.86
C GLU A 70 7.82 3.28 -18.64
N GLY A 71 9.08 2.82 -18.70
CA GLY A 71 10.32 3.57 -18.44
C GLY A 71 10.25 5.08 -18.69
N PRO A 72 9.97 5.58 -19.91
CA PRO A 72 9.98 7.02 -20.17
C PRO A 72 8.75 7.81 -19.69
N GLN A 73 7.67 7.17 -19.27
CA GLN A 73 6.41 7.81 -18.86
C GLN A 73 6.39 8.19 -17.36
N ILE A 74 7.22 7.52 -16.57
CA ILE A 74 7.39 7.78 -15.14
C ILE A 74 8.70 8.55 -14.93
N PRO A 75 8.71 9.70 -14.22
CA PRO A 75 9.92 10.49 -14.06
C PRO A 75 11.07 9.68 -13.41
N PRO A 76 12.31 9.72 -13.95
CA PRO A 76 13.48 9.01 -13.39
C PRO A 76 13.66 9.23 -11.89
N ALA A 77 13.40 10.45 -11.43
CA ALA A 77 13.51 10.86 -10.04
C ALA A 77 12.66 10.00 -9.07
N ARG A 78 11.57 9.38 -9.54
CA ARG A 78 10.77 8.45 -8.71
C ARG A 78 11.50 7.16 -8.40
N TYR A 79 12.15 6.54 -9.39
CA TYR A 79 12.89 5.30 -9.20
C TYR A 79 14.14 5.53 -8.35
N GLU A 80 14.81 6.68 -8.55
CA GLU A 80 15.93 7.10 -7.71
C GLU A 80 15.49 7.29 -6.25
N PHE A 81 14.33 7.93 -6.04
CA PHE A 81 13.77 8.09 -4.71
C PHE A 81 13.38 6.76 -4.08
N GLU A 82 12.72 5.87 -4.82
CA GLU A 82 12.35 4.53 -4.32
C GLU A 82 13.60 3.74 -3.90
N LEU A 83 14.66 3.74 -4.73
CA LEU A 83 15.93 3.11 -4.40
C LEU A 83 16.57 3.70 -3.13
N LEU A 84 16.58 5.03 -3.00
CA LEU A 84 17.09 5.72 -1.83
C LEU A 84 16.29 5.36 -0.58
N LEU A 85 14.96 5.38 -0.67
CA LEU A 85 14.05 5.08 0.42
C LEU A 85 14.18 3.63 0.85
N GLY A 86 14.13 2.67 -0.08
CA GLY A 86 14.26 1.25 0.24
C GLY A 86 15.59 0.89 0.87
N ASN A 87 16.70 1.46 0.38
CA ASN A 87 18.01 1.29 1.01
C ASN A 87 18.07 1.90 2.41
N THR A 88 17.48 3.08 2.58
CA THR A 88 17.42 3.74 3.88
C THR A 88 16.58 2.93 4.86
N LEU A 89 15.42 2.43 4.45
CA LEU A 89 14.56 1.58 5.27
C LEU A 89 15.31 0.32 5.71
N ALA A 90 15.92 -0.38 4.77
CA ALA A 90 16.63 -1.62 5.07
C ALA A 90 17.85 -1.46 6.00
N THR A 91 18.41 -0.24 6.13
CA THR A 91 19.63 -0.01 6.92
C THR A 91 19.43 0.82 8.18
N LYS A 92 18.42 1.71 8.20
CA LYS A 92 18.20 2.68 9.29
C LYS A 92 16.82 2.58 9.94
N PHE A 93 15.84 1.95 9.29
CA PHE A 93 14.52 1.77 9.87
C PHE A 93 14.48 0.44 10.62
N LYS A 94 14.21 0.51 11.92
CA LYS A 94 14.08 -0.69 12.74
C LYS A 94 12.74 -1.36 12.42
N PRO A 95 12.72 -2.69 12.25
CA PRO A 95 11.45 -3.40 12.11
C PRO A 95 10.50 -3.07 13.26
N SER A 96 9.23 -2.83 12.92
CA SER A 96 8.17 -2.71 13.92
C SER A 96 7.97 -4.09 14.55
N ARG A 97 7.90 -4.16 15.88
CA ARG A 97 7.86 -5.43 16.61
C ARG A 97 6.65 -5.48 17.55
N GLY A 98 5.76 -6.42 17.29
CA GLY A 98 4.74 -6.90 18.22
C GLY A 98 5.26 -8.08 19.05
N GLU A 99 4.36 -8.71 19.80
CA GLU A 99 4.69 -9.83 20.68
C GLU A 99 5.19 -11.07 19.91
N ILE A 100 4.45 -11.45 18.87
CA ILE A 100 4.73 -12.62 18.02
C ILE A 100 4.81 -12.25 16.53
N THR A 101 4.87 -10.96 16.22
CA THR A 101 4.87 -10.45 14.85
C THR A 101 5.93 -9.37 14.67
N THR A 102 6.49 -9.28 13.47
CA THR A 102 7.33 -8.15 13.07
C THR A 102 6.93 -7.65 11.69
N ALA A 103 7.23 -6.40 11.38
CA ALA A 103 7.06 -5.84 10.05
C ALA A 103 8.30 -5.06 9.62
N ALA A 104 8.76 -5.31 8.40
CA ALA A 104 9.93 -4.68 7.80
C ALA A 104 9.69 -4.34 6.32
N SER A 105 10.73 -3.87 5.63
CA SER A 105 10.73 -3.62 4.19
C SER A 105 11.91 -4.34 3.54
N PRO A 106 11.79 -4.76 2.27
CA PRO A 106 12.87 -5.47 1.60
C PRO A 106 14.03 -4.52 1.33
N HIS A 107 15.23 -5.07 1.22
CA HIS A 107 16.36 -4.32 0.73
C HIS A 107 16.29 -4.18 -0.80
N ILE A 108 16.51 -2.97 -1.32
CA ILE A 108 16.62 -2.71 -2.76
C ILE A 108 18.09 -2.70 -3.14
N TYR A 109 18.56 -3.77 -3.77
CA TYR A 109 19.98 -3.95 -4.10
C TYR A 109 20.46 -3.00 -5.20
N HIS A 110 19.62 -2.73 -6.20
CA HIS A 110 19.99 -1.99 -7.39
C HIS A 110 18.76 -1.47 -8.12
N SER A 111 18.90 -0.38 -8.87
CA SER A 111 17.91 0.08 -9.83
C SER A 111 18.64 0.64 -11.05
N ASP A 112 18.15 0.30 -12.24
CA ASP A 112 18.59 0.85 -13.52
C ASP A 112 17.35 1.40 -14.23
N PHE A 113 17.18 2.71 -14.13
CA PHE A 113 16.02 3.40 -14.69
C PHE A 113 16.02 3.37 -16.22
N GLU A 114 17.18 3.58 -16.85
CA GLU A 114 17.27 3.62 -18.32
C GLU A 114 16.87 2.27 -18.93
N LYS A 115 17.15 1.19 -18.21
CA LYS A 115 16.76 -0.18 -18.60
C LYS A 115 15.45 -0.65 -17.96
N GLY A 116 14.81 0.20 -17.16
CA GLY A 116 13.49 -0.03 -16.59
C GLY A 116 13.41 -1.18 -15.57
N TYR A 117 14.49 -1.51 -14.84
CA TYR A 117 14.43 -2.57 -13.84
C TYR A 117 15.02 -2.20 -12.47
N GLN A 118 14.51 -2.87 -11.44
CA GLN A 118 14.93 -2.77 -10.05
C GLN A 118 15.14 -4.17 -9.48
N ILE A 119 16.20 -4.35 -8.68
CA ILE A 119 16.56 -5.60 -8.05
C ILE A 119 16.43 -5.47 -6.54
N SER A 120 15.67 -6.37 -5.90
CA SER A 120 15.43 -6.36 -4.47
C SER A 120 15.61 -7.74 -3.84
N GLN A 121 15.59 -7.75 -2.51
CA GLN A 121 15.56 -8.96 -1.70
C GLN A 121 14.37 -9.87 -2.05
N ASP A 122 14.63 -11.17 -2.12
CA ASP A 122 13.58 -12.18 -2.24
C ASP A 122 13.04 -12.59 -0.87
N VAL A 123 11.88 -12.02 -0.55
CA VAL A 123 11.16 -12.26 0.71
C VAL A 123 10.32 -13.54 0.70
N GLY A 124 10.35 -14.30 -0.40
CA GLY A 124 9.61 -15.56 -0.56
C GLY A 124 8.52 -15.47 -1.63
N LEU A 125 7.87 -16.61 -1.88
CA LEU A 125 6.79 -16.76 -2.86
C LEU A 125 5.40 -16.77 -2.20
N ASN A 126 5.31 -16.42 -0.93
CA ASN A 126 4.02 -16.37 -0.24
C ASN A 126 3.16 -15.25 -0.85
N PRO A 127 1.88 -15.52 -1.17
CA PRO A 127 1.01 -14.49 -1.72
C PRO A 127 0.79 -13.35 -0.71
N PRO A 128 0.46 -12.14 -1.19
CA PRO A 128 0.11 -11.03 -0.31
C PRO A 128 -0.95 -11.38 0.73
N ILE A 129 -0.85 -10.76 1.90
CA ILE A 129 -1.72 -11.02 3.05
C ILE A 129 -3.19 -10.75 2.71
N LYS A 130 -3.47 -9.81 1.78
CA LYS A 130 -4.82 -9.57 1.22
C LYS A 130 -5.51 -10.83 0.71
N TYR A 131 -4.76 -11.81 0.22
CA TYR A 131 -5.29 -13.04 -0.37
C TYR A 131 -5.26 -14.22 0.59
N THR A 132 -4.36 -14.23 1.57
CA THR A 132 -4.16 -15.37 2.47
C THR A 132 -4.84 -15.20 3.83
N MET A 133 -5.00 -13.98 4.35
CA MET A 133 -5.47 -13.74 5.73
C MET A 133 -6.89 -14.26 6.04
N PHE A 134 -7.71 -14.50 5.02
CA PHE A 134 -9.05 -15.06 5.18
C PHE A 134 -9.13 -16.56 4.90
N ALA A 135 -7.99 -17.24 4.76
CA ALA A 135 -7.96 -18.69 4.70
C ALA A 135 -8.30 -19.30 6.07
N ASP A 136 -8.83 -20.53 6.05
CA ASP A 136 -9.31 -21.23 7.25
C ASP A 136 -8.22 -21.49 8.29
N TYR A 137 -6.95 -21.49 7.88
CA TYR A 137 -5.80 -21.73 8.77
C TYR A 137 -5.35 -20.48 9.54
N ILE A 138 -5.89 -19.29 9.23
CA ILE A 138 -5.58 -18.05 9.95
C ILE A 138 -6.76 -17.73 10.86
N SER A 139 -6.50 -17.70 12.17
CA SER A 139 -7.52 -17.46 13.19
C SER A 139 -8.03 -16.01 13.16
N PRO A 140 -9.25 -15.73 13.66
CA PRO A 140 -9.74 -14.36 13.82
C PRO A 140 -8.79 -13.46 14.63
N ASP A 141 -8.21 -13.98 15.71
CA ASP A 141 -7.24 -13.25 16.56
C ASP A 141 -5.95 -12.92 15.79
N SER A 142 -5.52 -13.84 14.92
CA SER A 142 -4.39 -13.62 14.01
C SER A 142 -4.69 -12.54 12.97
N ARG A 143 -5.92 -12.45 12.44
CA ARG A 143 -6.33 -11.38 11.51
C ARG A 143 -6.29 -10.01 12.16
N PHE A 144 -6.78 -9.91 13.38
CA PHE A 144 -6.64 -8.70 14.20
C PHE A 144 -5.16 -8.36 14.42
N THR A 145 -4.34 -9.36 14.79
CA THR A 145 -2.90 -9.18 15.02
C THR A 145 -2.15 -8.72 13.77
N ILE A 146 -2.50 -9.24 12.59
CA ILE A 146 -1.98 -8.78 11.29
C ILE A 146 -2.32 -7.30 11.09
N GLY A 147 -3.60 -6.94 11.25
CA GLY A 147 -4.05 -5.55 11.14
C GLY A 147 -3.26 -4.64 12.07
N ARG A 148 -3.13 -5.03 13.34
CA ARG A 148 -2.36 -4.30 14.36
C ARG A 148 -0.89 -4.15 14.01
N GLN A 149 -0.25 -5.19 13.50
CA GLN A 149 1.15 -5.13 13.11
C GLN A 149 1.37 -4.19 11.91
N VAL A 150 0.47 -4.19 10.92
CA VAL A 150 0.52 -3.26 9.78
C VAL A 150 0.28 -1.82 10.23
N GLY A 151 -0.71 -1.60 11.10
CA GLY A 151 -0.99 -0.28 11.67
C GLY A 151 0.21 0.27 12.45
N SER A 152 0.83 -0.57 13.29
CA SER A 152 2.02 -0.19 14.06
C SER A 152 3.20 0.13 13.16
N TRP A 153 3.45 -0.68 12.13
CA TRP A 153 4.49 -0.41 11.15
C TRP A 153 4.27 0.94 10.46
N LEU A 154 3.02 1.25 10.09
CA LEU A 154 2.70 2.50 9.41
C LEU A 154 2.91 3.72 10.32
N ARG A 155 2.52 3.64 11.60
CA ARG A 155 2.85 4.68 12.60
C ARG A 155 4.37 4.84 12.74
N ASP A 156 5.09 3.73 12.89
CA ASP A 156 6.54 3.75 13.10
C ASP A 156 7.23 4.37 11.89
N PHE A 157 6.80 4.01 10.67
CA PHE A 157 7.29 4.59 9.42
C PHE A 157 7.05 6.10 9.36
N HIS A 158 5.81 6.56 9.60
CA HIS A 158 5.47 7.99 9.61
C HIS A 158 6.25 8.79 10.66
N THR A 159 6.45 8.21 11.84
CA THR A 159 7.18 8.84 12.93
C THR A 159 8.66 8.93 12.60
N TRP A 160 9.24 7.81 12.15
CA TRP A 160 10.65 7.73 11.79
C TRP A 160 11.00 8.64 10.62
N SER A 161 10.19 8.66 9.56
CA SER A 161 10.45 9.48 8.37
C SER A 161 10.37 10.98 8.64
N SER A 162 9.74 11.36 9.75
CA SER A 162 9.59 12.74 10.18
C SER A 162 10.66 13.18 11.18
N ALA A 163 11.55 12.27 11.59
CA ALA A 163 12.66 12.62 12.47
C ALA A 163 13.66 13.54 11.73
N PRO A 164 14.28 14.53 12.41
CA PRO A 164 15.20 15.47 11.78
C PRO A 164 16.36 14.80 11.02
N GLU A 165 16.81 13.65 11.49
CA GLU A 165 17.87 12.85 10.86
C GLU A 165 17.49 12.42 9.44
N GLN A 166 16.19 12.26 9.16
CA GLN A 166 15.68 11.75 7.89
C GLN A 166 15.24 12.86 6.94
N LYS A 167 15.49 14.13 7.29
CA LYS A 167 15.16 15.30 6.47
C LYS A 167 15.67 15.17 5.03
N TYR A 168 16.83 14.52 4.84
CA TYR A 168 17.40 14.29 3.51
C TYR A 168 16.49 13.49 2.57
N LEU A 169 15.58 12.65 3.10
CA LEU A 169 14.58 11.94 2.29
C LEU A 169 13.59 12.94 1.69
N LEU A 170 13.14 13.91 2.48
CA LEU A 170 12.23 14.95 1.99
C LEU A 170 12.92 15.86 0.97
N ASP A 171 14.18 16.21 1.22
CA ASP A 171 14.96 17.03 0.30
C ASP A 171 15.29 16.29 -1.02
N ALA A 172 15.21 14.95 -1.03
CA ALA A 172 15.41 14.10 -2.21
C ALA A 172 14.12 13.75 -2.96
N LEU A 173 12.94 14.16 -2.45
CA LEU A 173 11.68 13.95 -3.17
C LEU A 173 11.70 14.73 -4.49
N PRO A 174 11.13 14.16 -5.57
CA PRO A 174 10.97 14.89 -6.82
C PRO A 174 10.25 16.22 -6.60
N ALA A 175 10.82 17.31 -7.12
CA ALA A 175 10.24 18.64 -7.01
C ALA A 175 8.97 18.81 -7.87
N ASP A 176 8.72 17.88 -8.81
CA ASP A 176 7.58 17.95 -9.72
C ASP A 176 6.29 17.46 -9.06
N ASP A 177 5.19 18.10 -9.45
CA ASP A 177 3.85 17.72 -8.98
C ASP A 177 3.36 16.43 -9.65
N ALA A 178 4.09 15.82 -10.59
CA ALA A 178 3.65 14.64 -11.35
C ALA A 178 3.27 13.49 -10.41
N THR A 179 4.15 13.17 -9.44
CA THR A 179 3.83 12.68 -8.08
C THR A 179 2.36 12.67 -7.66
N ARG A 180 2.04 13.89 -7.26
CA ARG A 180 0.84 14.31 -6.58
C ARG A 180 -0.33 14.37 -7.52
N GLN A 181 -0.13 14.78 -8.77
CA GLN A 181 -1.16 14.83 -9.80
C GLN A 181 -1.67 13.43 -10.15
N VAL A 182 -0.78 12.47 -10.36
CA VAL A 182 -1.16 11.07 -10.61
C VAL A 182 -1.96 10.55 -9.43
N LYS A 183 -1.46 10.75 -8.20
CA LYS A 183 -2.14 10.23 -7.01
C LYS A 183 -3.48 10.93 -6.76
N TRP A 184 -3.53 12.25 -6.96
CA TRP A 184 -4.73 13.06 -6.87
C TRP A 184 -5.78 12.58 -7.89
N PHE A 185 -5.39 12.38 -9.14
CA PHE A 185 -6.28 11.89 -10.19
C PHE A 185 -6.90 10.53 -9.82
N PHE A 186 -6.09 9.55 -9.45
CA PHE A 186 -6.58 8.21 -9.09
C PHE A 186 -7.41 8.19 -7.81
N THR A 187 -7.25 9.17 -6.92
CA THR A 187 -7.98 9.24 -5.65
C THR A 187 -9.28 10.05 -5.77
N PHE A 188 -9.23 11.22 -6.41
CA PHE A 188 -10.30 12.22 -6.39
C PHE A 188 -11.04 12.35 -7.73
N SER A 189 -10.35 12.29 -8.87
CA SER A 189 -11.02 12.38 -10.17
C SER A 189 -11.88 11.13 -10.44
N LEU A 190 -11.34 9.94 -10.15
CA LEU A 190 -12.11 8.69 -10.27
C LEU A 190 -13.32 8.61 -9.34
N PHE A 191 -13.28 9.33 -8.21
CA PHE A 191 -14.40 9.39 -7.28
C PHE A 191 -15.62 10.08 -7.90
N LEU A 192 -15.42 11.21 -8.60
CA LEU A 192 -16.52 11.92 -9.26
C LEU A 192 -17.08 11.11 -10.43
N GLU A 193 -16.20 10.52 -11.24
CA GLU A 193 -16.61 9.67 -12.38
C GLU A 193 -17.42 8.43 -11.96
N ALA A 194 -17.28 7.96 -10.72
CA ALA A 194 -18.06 6.83 -10.22
C ALA A 194 -19.57 7.15 -10.15
N PHE A 195 -19.94 8.43 -10.01
CA PHE A 195 -21.31 8.86 -9.91
C PHE A 195 -21.95 9.20 -11.27
N ASP A 196 -21.18 9.26 -12.36
CA ASP A 196 -21.73 9.48 -13.71
C ASP A 196 -22.76 8.41 -14.10
N GLU A 197 -22.57 7.19 -13.60
CA GLU A 197 -23.45 6.04 -13.84
C GLU A 197 -24.63 5.97 -12.86
N PHE A 198 -24.55 6.68 -11.73
CA PHE A 198 -25.55 6.71 -10.67
C PHE A 198 -25.75 8.13 -10.12
N PRO A 199 -26.15 9.09 -10.96
CA PRO A 199 -26.19 10.51 -10.59
C PRO A 199 -27.19 10.78 -9.45
N GLU A 200 -28.20 9.92 -9.27
CA GLU A 200 -29.14 10.02 -8.15
C GLU A 200 -28.48 9.87 -6.77
N LEU A 201 -27.27 9.29 -6.72
CA LEU A 201 -26.55 9.12 -5.47
C LEU A 201 -25.77 10.39 -5.06
N ILE A 202 -25.51 11.33 -5.97
CA ILE A 202 -24.68 12.50 -5.64
C ILE A 202 -25.41 13.83 -5.83
N ARG A 203 -26.45 13.88 -6.68
CA ARG A 203 -27.10 15.12 -7.13
C ARG A 203 -27.47 16.11 -6.02
N ASP A 204 -28.01 15.61 -4.91
CA ASP A 204 -28.47 16.46 -3.78
C ASP A 204 -27.35 16.79 -2.78
N HIS A 205 -26.11 16.41 -3.11
CA HIS A 205 -24.94 16.41 -2.23
C HIS A 205 -23.69 17.00 -2.89
N GLU A 206 -23.76 17.45 -4.14
CA GLU A 206 -22.61 17.95 -4.91
C GLU A 206 -21.90 19.10 -4.19
N ASP A 207 -22.66 20.08 -3.70
CA ASP A 207 -22.11 21.25 -2.99
C ASP A 207 -21.39 20.85 -1.69
N GLN A 208 -21.96 19.93 -0.91
CA GLN A 208 -21.35 19.45 0.34
C GLN A 208 -20.07 18.67 0.06
N VAL A 209 -20.06 17.86 -1.00
CA VAL A 209 -18.86 17.12 -1.40
C VAL A 209 -17.78 18.08 -1.87
N GLU A 210 -18.12 19.06 -2.72
CA GLU A 210 -17.17 20.08 -3.18
C GLU A 210 -16.60 20.91 -2.02
N ALA A 211 -17.41 21.24 -1.01
CA ALA A 211 -16.97 21.94 0.20
C ALA A 211 -15.90 21.16 0.98
N VAL A 212 -15.86 19.83 0.87
CA VAL A 212 -14.81 18.98 1.45
C VAL A 212 -13.62 18.84 0.51
N LEU A 213 -13.84 18.66 -0.79
CA LEU A 213 -12.77 18.37 -1.74
C LEU A 213 -11.92 19.60 -2.10
N ALA A 214 -12.53 20.78 -2.23
CA ALA A 214 -11.80 21.99 -2.63
C ALA A 214 -10.67 22.38 -1.66
N PRO A 215 -10.86 22.38 -0.33
CA PRO A 215 -9.76 22.63 0.62
C PRO A 215 -8.67 21.57 0.57
N LEU A 216 -9.03 20.29 0.39
CA LEU A 216 -8.06 19.20 0.26
C LEU A 216 -7.19 19.38 -0.99
N THR A 217 -7.81 19.75 -2.11
CA THR A 217 -7.13 20.04 -3.37
C THR A 217 -6.12 21.16 -3.18
N LYS A 218 -6.55 22.26 -2.55
CA LYS A 218 -5.68 23.41 -2.30
C LYS A 218 -4.48 23.03 -1.43
N GLN A 219 -4.65 22.16 -0.45
CA GLN A 219 -3.56 21.71 0.43
C GLN A 219 -2.61 20.73 -0.26
N ALA A 220 -3.14 19.80 -1.06
CA ALA A 220 -2.36 18.82 -1.83
C ALA A 220 -1.31 19.48 -2.74
N PHE A 221 -1.66 20.63 -3.32
CA PHE A 221 -0.81 21.40 -4.24
C PHE A 221 -0.29 22.71 -3.64
N GLY A 222 -0.45 22.89 -2.32
CA GLY A 222 0.05 24.07 -1.60
C GLY A 222 1.49 23.92 -1.12
N PRO A 223 2.10 25.00 -0.58
CA PRO A 223 3.43 24.96 0.03
C PRO A 223 3.48 24.02 1.25
N TRP A 224 4.48 23.14 1.30
CA TRP A 224 4.59 22.11 2.34
C TRP A 224 5.07 22.62 3.70
N ASP A 225 5.83 23.72 3.71
CA ASP A 225 6.40 24.34 4.90
C ASP A 225 5.34 24.98 5.82
N GLN A 226 4.09 25.07 5.35
CA GLN A 226 2.95 25.63 6.07
C GLN A 226 1.98 24.55 6.57
N LEU A 227 2.33 23.27 6.42
CA LEU A 227 1.44 22.15 6.73
C LEU A 227 1.75 21.57 8.11
N GLY A 228 0.70 21.06 8.78
CA GLY A 228 0.78 20.57 10.16
C GLY A 228 1.52 19.24 10.33
N SER A 229 1.62 18.78 11.58
CA SER A 229 2.35 17.56 11.98
C SER A 229 1.85 16.25 11.36
N ASN A 230 0.65 16.25 10.76
CA ASN A 230 0.06 15.10 10.07
C ASN A 230 0.53 14.99 8.60
N TRP A 231 1.36 15.91 8.14
CA TRP A 231 2.00 15.85 6.82
C TRP A 231 3.43 15.34 6.93
N GLY A 232 3.84 14.56 5.94
CA GLY A 232 5.18 13.97 5.93
C GLY A 232 5.33 12.98 4.77
N LEU A 233 6.40 12.19 4.83
CA LEU A 233 6.60 11.10 3.90
C LEU A 233 5.55 10.00 4.16
N ILE A 234 4.81 9.64 3.12
CA ILE A 234 3.88 8.50 3.07
C ILE A 234 4.44 7.40 2.16
N HIS A 235 3.98 6.16 2.35
CA HIS A 235 4.19 5.06 1.41
C HIS A 235 3.44 5.32 0.10
N GLY A 236 2.23 5.87 0.18
CA GLY A 236 1.44 6.29 -0.97
C GLY A 236 0.81 5.17 -1.79
N ASP A 237 0.98 3.91 -1.39
CA ASP A 237 0.20 2.78 -1.91
C ASP A 237 0.11 1.63 -0.89
N ILE A 238 -0.19 1.95 0.36
CA ILE A 238 -0.31 0.93 1.40
C ILE A 238 -1.72 0.33 1.41
N TRP A 239 -1.89 -0.74 0.64
CA TRP A 239 -3.02 -1.67 0.73
C TRP A 239 -2.48 -3.06 1.08
N LEU A 240 -3.32 -3.98 1.55
CA LEU A 240 -2.82 -5.26 2.05
C LEU A 240 -2.34 -6.19 0.93
N GLY A 241 -2.45 -5.76 -0.34
CA GLY A 241 -1.79 -6.38 -1.50
C GLY A 241 -0.28 -6.12 -1.55
N ASN A 242 0.20 -5.07 -0.89
CA ASN A 242 1.62 -4.69 -0.79
C ASN A 242 2.25 -5.11 0.55
N VAL A 243 1.61 -6.04 1.25
CA VAL A 243 2.11 -6.64 2.49
C VAL A 243 2.23 -8.15 2.29
N LEU A 244 3.45 -8.66 2.34
CA LEU A 244 3.77 -10.07 2.13
C LEU A 244 4.12 -10.75 3.47
N PRO A 245 3.69 -11.99 3.72
CA PRO A 245 4.39 -12.84 4.67
C PRO A 245 5.83 -13.08 4.19
N SER A 246 6.79 -13.19 5.13
CA SER A 246 8.14 -13.63 4.78
C SER A 246 8.16 -15.07 4.28
N ARG A 247 9.34 -15.59 3.98
CA ARG A 247 9.54 -16.90 3.35
C ARG A 247 8.93 -18.07 4.14
N THR A 248 8.84 -17.96 5.46
CA THR A 248 8.23 -19.00 6.31
C THR A 248 6.70 -19.02 6.20
N GLY A 249 6.09 -17.89 5.85
CA GLY A 249 4.64 -17.74 5.82
C GLY A 249 4.09 -17.40 7.21
N TRP A 250 2.77 -17.50 7.35
CA TRP A 250 2.08 -17.29 8.63
C TRP A 250 1.94 -18.60 9.41
N HIS A 251 2.24 -18.56 10.70
CA HIS A 251 2.10 -19.67 11.63
C HIS A 251 1.39 -19.22 12.91
N GLU A 252 0.30 -19.90 13.27
CA GLU A 252 -0.43 -19.65 14.53
C GLU A 252 0.40 -19.97 15.77
N SER A 253 1.44 -20.80 15.64
CA SER A 253 2.36 -21.17 16.71
C SER A 253 3.57 -20.25 16.85
N ALA A 254 3.55 -19.07 16.22
CA ALA A 254 4.64 -18.10 16.30
C ALA A 254 4.92 -17.68 17.75
N SER A 255 6.19 -17.40 18.06
CA SER A 255 6.65 -16.97 19.39
C SER A 255 7.50 -15.71 19.30
N PRO A 256 7.84 -15.06 20.43
CA PRO A 256 8.77 -13.92 20.40
C PRO A 256 10.16 -14.24 19.83
N GLU A 257 10.61 -15.50 19.93
CA GLU A 257 11.87 -16.01 19.38
C GLU A 257 11.77 -16.34 17.89
N GLU A 258 10.59 -16.78 17.43
CA GLU A 258 10.28 -17.10 16.04
C GLU A 258 8.98 -16.41 15.61
N PRO A 259 9.00 -15.06 15.46
CA PRO A 259 7.80 -14.30 15.16
C PRO A 259 7.39 -14.47 13.69
N ASN A 260 6.10 -14.30 13.40
CA ASN A 260 5.65 -14.11 12.03
C ASN A 260 6.22 -12.79 11.50
N GLU A 261 6.82 -12.81 10.32
CA GLU A 261 7.39 -11.62 9.69
C GLU A 261 6.50 -11.18 8.53
N LEU A 262 6.11 -9.90 8.55
CA LEU A 262 5.46 -9.21 7.45
C LEU A 262 6.46 -8.30 6.75
N VAL A 263 6.34 -8.17 5.44
CA VAL A 263 7.21 -7.33 4.62
C VAL A 263 6.37 -6.41 3.76
N VAL A 264 6.51 -5.11 3.99
CA VAL A 264 5.87 -4.05 3.22
C VAL A 264 6.75 -3.72 2.02
N ILE A 265 6.16 -3.74 0.83
CA ILE A 265 6.84 -3.60 -0.47
C ILE A 265 6.23 -2.46 -1.30
N ASP A 266 6.86 -2.16 -2.44
CA ASP A 266 6.32 -1.29 -3.50
C ASP A 266 6.18 0.19 -3.10
N PHE A 267 7.33 0.86 -2.95
CA PHE A 267 7.42 2.23 -2.47
C PHE A 267 7.39 3.28 -3.61
N GLU A 268 7.06 2.88 -4.83
CA GLU A 268 7.11 3.71 -6.04
C GLU A 268 6.22 4.97 -6.01
N LEU A 269 5.18 4.97 -5.16
CA LEU A 269 4.27 6.12 -4.96
C LEU A 269 4.56 6.93 -3.68
N SER A 270 5.70 6.65 -3.03
CA SER A 270 6.11 7.37 -1.83
C SER A 270 6.35 8.84 -2.14
N GLN A 271 5.77 9.72 -1.33
CA GLN A 271 5.80 11.17 -1.54
C GLN A 271 5.49 11.94 -0.26
N PHE A 272 5.60 13.27 -0.32
CA PHE A 272 5.12 14.13 0.76
C PHE A 272 3.60 14.32 0.64
N TRP A 273 2.85 13.91 1.66
CA TRP A 273 1.40 14.05 1.69
C TRP A 273 0.86 13.98 3.13
N HIS A 274 -0.47 14.13 3.27
CA HIS A 274 -1.15 13.90 4.53
C HIS A 274 -1.16 12.40 4.89
N ARG A 275 -0.70 12.05 6.08
CA ARG A 275 -0.53 10.66 6.55
C ARG A 275 -1.83 9.85 6.66
N SER A 276 -2.97 10.51 6.81
CA SER A 276 -4.28 9.84 6.76
C SER A 276 -4.57 9.19 5.41
N PHE A 277 -3.83 9.55 4.37
CA PHE A 277 -3.94 8.91 3.07
C PHE A 277 -3.60 7.42 3.16
N ASP A 278 -2.44 7.11 3.73
CA ASP A 278 -1.98 5.74 3.91
C ASP A 278 -2.92 4.94 4.81
N LEU A 279 -3.29 5.52 5.96
CA LEU A 279 -4.21 4.87 6.90
C LEU A 279 -5.59 4.63 6.27
N GLY A 280 -6.10 5.62 5.53
CA GLY A 280 -7.38 5.51 4.84
C GLY A 280 -7.37 4.51 3.70
N GLN A 281 -6.26 4.38 2.97
CA GLN A 281 -6.09 3.37 1.93
C GLN A 281 -6.07 1.95 2.53
N ALA A 282 -5.31 1.72 3.60
CA ALA A 282 -5.24 0.41 4.25
C ALA A 282 -6.59 -0.02 4.84
N ILE A 283 -7.30 0.89 5.50
CA ILE A 283 -8.65 0.64 6.04
C ILE A 283 -9.66 0.45 4.91
N GLY A 284 -9.62 1.30 3.88
CA GLY A 284 -10.50 1.23 2.72
C GLY A 284 -10.39 -0.10 1.98
N ASP A 285 -9.19 -0.65 1.86
CA ASP A 285 -8.92 -1.96 1.25
C ASP A 285 -9.63 -3.12 1.99
N MET A 286 -9.79 -3.01 3.31
CA MET A 286 -10.55 -3.97 4.10
C MET A 286 -12.04 -3.69 4.07
N PHE A 287 -12.42 -2.42 4.10
CA PHE A 287 -13.82 -2.03 4.09
C PHE A 287 -14.50 -2.39 2.75
N GLU A 288 -13.81 -2.29 1.62
CA GLU A 288 -14.32 -2.77 0.32
C GLU A 288 -14.64 -4.28 0.35
N LYS A 289 -13.87 -5.10 1.09
CA LYS A 289 -14.14 -6.54 1.23
C LYS A 289 -15.38 -6.81 2.08
N HIS A 290 -15.56 -6.03 3.14
CA HIS A 290 -16.79 -6.09 3.93
C HIS A 290 -18.01 -5.75 3.06
N LEU A 291 -17.98 -4.57 2.42
CA LEU A 291 -19.13 -4.03 1.68
C LEU A 291 -19.48 -4.84 0.43
N TYR A 292 -18.49 -5.12 -0.42
CA TYR A 292 -18.75 -5.72 -1.73
C TYR A 292 -18.69 -7.25 -1.72
N ARG A 293 -18.08 -7.86 -0.72
CA ARG A 293 -17.91 -9.32 -0.63
C ARG A 293 -18.50 -9.95 0.64
N GLY A 294 -19.09 -9.15 1.53
CA GLY A 294 -19.72 -9.63 2.76
C GLY A 294 -18.74 -10.22 3.78
N CYS A 295 -17.45 -9.93 3.66
CA CYS A 295 -16.41 -10.51 4.51
C CYS A 295 -16.43 -9.87 5.91
N GLN A 296 -17.10 -10.51 6.87
CA GLN A 296 -17.21 -9.99 8.25
C GLN A 296 -15.86 -9.91 8.95
N ASP A 297 -14.98 -10.87 8.69
CA ASP A 297 -13.65 -10.96 9.29
C ASP A 297 -12.75 -9.76 8.97
N SER A 298 -13.05 -9.03 7.90
CA SER A 298 -12.30 -7.81 7.55
C SER A 298 -12.47 -6.70 8.58
N LEU A 299 -13.55 -6.69 9.38
CA LEU A 299 -13.77 -5.70 10.43
C LEU A 299 -12.73 -5.82 11.56
N GLY A 300 -12.38 -7.05 11.97
CA GLY A 300 -11.33 -7.27 12.96
C GLY A 300 -9.95 -6.81 12.48
N VAL A 301 -9.69 -6.89 11.17
CA VAL A 301 -8.46 -6.33 10.56
C VAL A 301 -8.46 -4.81 10.63
N ILE A 302 -9.60 -4.16 10.34
CA ILE A 302 -9.75 -2.69 10.44
C ILE A 302 -9.53 -2.22 11.88
N GLU A 303 -10.15 -2.91 12.85
CA GLU A 303 -9.98 -2.59 14.27
C GLU A 303 -8.52 -2.72 14.69
N GLY A 304 -7.86 -3.82 14.30
CA GLY A 304 -6.43 -4.02 14.51
C GLY A 304 -5.60 -2.91 13.88
N LEU A 305 -5.84 -2.53 12.61
CA LEU A 305 -5.14 -1.45 11.92
C LEU A 305 -5.22 -0.12 12.70
N ILE A 306 -6.41 0.24 13.16
CA ILE A 306 -6.65 1.47 13.92
C ILE A 306 -5.92 1.41 15.27
N GLU A 307 -6.04 0.30 16.01
CA GLU A 307 -5.33 0.11 17.29
C GLU A 307 -3.81 0.17 17.11
N GLY A 308 -3.30 -0.52 16.09
CA GLY A 308 -1.89 -0.58 15.76
C GLY A 308 -1.32 0.79 15.42
N TYR A 309 -2.03 1.56 14.59
CA TYR A 309 -1.65 2.93 14.27
C TYR A 309 -1.67 3.81 15.52
N GLY A 310 -2.66 3.61 16.39
CA GLY A 310 -2.78 4.32 17.67
C GLY A 310 -3.57 5.63 17.55
N PRO A 311 -3.54 6.46 18.61
CA PRO A 311 -4.38 7.65 18.70
C PRO A 311 -4.05 8.67 17.60
N VAL A 312 -5.09 9.30 17.08
CA VAL A 312 -5.02 10.37 16.08
C VAL A 312 -5.80 11.58 16.56
N ASP A 313 -5.47 12.77 16.06
CA ASP A 313 -6.28 13.96 16.29
C ASP A 313 -7.55 13.96 15.40
N GLU A 314 -8.43 14.93 15.66
CA GLU A 314 -9.71 15.07 14.95
C GLU A 314 -9.53 15.30 13.44
N ASP A 315 -8.55 16.11 13.03
CA ASP A 315 -8.28 16.38 11.61
C ASP A 315 -7.83 15.10 10.88
N MET A 316 -6.92 14.33 11.49
CA MET A 316 -6.46 13.06 10.95
C MET A 316 -7.58 12.00 10.90
N ALA A 317 -8.45 11.93 11.92
CA ALA A 317 -9.59 11.02 11.90
C ALA A 317 -10.58 11.34 10.77
N TYR A 318 -10.99 12.61 10.63
CA TYR A 318 -11.88 13.03 9.55
C TYR A 318 -11.28 12.81 8.16
N ARG A 319 -10.00 13.16 7.96
CA ARG A 319 -9.34 12.90 6.67
C ARG A 319 -9.19 11.42 6.38
N THR A 320 -8.97 10.59 7.40
CA THR A 320 -8.95 9.14 7.23
C THR A 320 -10.32 8.66 6.74
N ALA A 321 -11.42 9.14 7.35
CA ALA A 321 -12.77 8.81 6.89
C ALA A 321 -13.03 9.22 5.43
N ILE A 322 -12.57 10.41 5.02
CA ILE A 322 -12.66 10.85 3.61
C ILE A 322 -11.92 9.87 2.68
N TYR A 323 -10.67 9.53 2.99
CA TYR A 323 -9.89 8.62 2.15
C TYR A 323 -10.44 7.19 2.13
N VAL A 324 -11.00 6.70 3.23
CA VAL A 324 -11.74 5.42 3.26
C VAL A 324 -12.93 5.48 2.32
N GLY A 325 -13.75 6.54 2.38
CA GLY A 325 -14.90 6.71 1.51
C GLY A 325 -14.52 6.77 0.02
N MET A 326 -13.46 7.52 -0.31
CA MET A 326 -12.91 7.56 -1.67
C MET A 326 -12.42 6.20 -2.15
N HIS A 327 -11.71 5.45 -1.30
CA HIS A 327 -11.16 4.14 -1.68
C HIS A 327 -12.28 3.15 -2.03
N VAL A 328 -13.34 3.12 -1.22
CA VAL A 328 -14.53 2.29 -1.46
C VAL A 328 -15.19 2.66 -2.77
N ILE A 329 -15.38 3.95 -3.06
CA ILE A 329 -15.98 4.39 -4.32
C ILE A 329 -15.11 4.02 -5.52
N ASN A 330 -13.80 4.27 -5.43
CA ASN A 330 -12.85 3.97 -6.50
C ASN A 330 -12.71 2.47 -6.78
N TRP A 331 -13.08 1.59 -5.84
CA TRP A 331 -13.15 0.14 -6.10
C TRP A 331 -14.06 -0.19 -7.28
N TYR A 332 -15.20 0.50 -7.40
CA TYR A 332 -16.12 0.28 -8.52
C TYR A 332 -15.44 0.55 -9.86
N ARG A 333 -14.73 1.68 -9.97
CA ARG A 333 -14.02 2.07 -11.19
C ARG A 333 -12.86 1.14 -11.52
N ARG A 334 -12.12 0.68 -10.50
CA ARG A 334 -11.00 -0.25 -10.66
C ARG A 334 -11.44 -1.62 -11.18
N THR A 335 -12.60 -2.12 -10.75
CA THR A 335 -13.01 -3.50 -11.06
C THR A 335 -14.04 -3.61 -12.17
N LYS A 336 -14.94 -2.62 -12.31
CA LYS A 336 -16.16 -2.68 -13.14
C LYS A 336 -16.85 -4.05 -13.05
N SER A 337 -16.83 -4.64 -11.86
CA SER A 337 -17.17 -6.04 -11.69
C SER A 337 -18.65 -6.26 -11.93
N LYS A 338 -18.98 -7.04 -12.97
CA LYS A 338 -20.36 -7.44 -13.29
C LYS A 338 -20.90 -8.52 -12.35
N SER A 339 -20.07 -9.06 -11.45
CA SER A 339 -20.46 -10.12 -10.52
C SER A 339 -21.07 -9.60 -9.22
N ILE A 340 -20.99 -8.30 -8.94
CA ILE A 340 -21.58 -7.71 -7.74
C ILE A 340 -23.03 -7.31 -8.01
N PRO A 341 -23.99 -7.67 -7.13
CA PRO A 341 -25.37 -7.20 -7.25
C PRO A 341 -25.45 -5.68 -7.26
N LEU A 342 -26.30 -5.12 -8.12
CA LEU A 342 -26.42 -3.66 -8.30
C LEU A 342 -26.69 -2.90 -6.99
N GLU A 343 -27.56 -3.43 -6.12
CA GLU A 343 -27.83 -2.79 -4.82
C GLU A 343 -26.63 -2.84 -3.88
N THR A 344 -25.85 -3.93 -3.87
CA THR A 344 -24.59 -4.00 -3.11
C THR A 344 -23.61 -2.94 -3.61
N LEU A 345 -23.52 -2.76 -4.93
CA LEU A 345 -22.71 -1.71 -5.54
C LEU A 345 -23.17 -0.31 -5.08
N LYS A 346 -24.46 0.00 -5.23
CA LYS A 346 -25.04 1.29 -4.82
C LYS A 346 -24.87 1.54 -3.33
N ASN A 347 -24.98 0.52 -2.48
CA ASN A 347 -24.75 0.65 -1.05
C ASN A 347 -23.31 1.00 -0.72
N GLY A 348 -22.32 0.44 -1.42
CA GLY A 348 -20.92 0.84 -1.26
C GLY A 348 -20.67 2.28 -1.70
N LEU A 349 -21.25 2.71 -2.83
CA LEU A 349 -21.15 4.11 -3.28
C LEU A 349 -21.80 5.08 -2.28
N ARG A 350 -22.98 4.75 -1.75
CA ARG A 350 -23.65 5.52 -0.67
C ARG A 350 -22.78 5.58 0.57
N ALA A 351 -22.23 4.47 1.03
CA ALA A 351 -21.39 4.44 2.22
C ALA A 351 -20.16 5.36 2.08
N GLY A 352 -19.48 5.32 0.93
CA GLY A 352 -18.34 6.19 0.68
C GLY A 352 -18.70 7.68 0.63
N ARG A 353 -19.84 8.03 0.02
CA ARG A 353 -20.37 9.40 0.01
C ARG A 353 -20.74 9.86 1.42
N ASP A 354 -21.44 9.02 2.17
CA ASP A 354 -21.95 9.38 3.49
C ASP A 354 -20.84 9.62 4.50
N PHE A 355 -19.67 8.98 4.34
CA PHE A 355 -18.48 9.33 5.11
C PHE A 355 -18.03 10.77 4.86
N ILE A 356 -18.04 11.23 3.61
CA ILE A 356 -17.68 12.61 3.24
C ILE A 356 -18.71 13.59 3.80
N LEU A 357 -20.01 13.28 3.68
CA LEU A 357 -21.09 14.11 4.22
C LEU A 357 -21.04 14.20 5.75
N ALA A 358 -20.74 13.09 6.43
CA ALA A 358 -20.57 13.08 7.88
C ALA A 358 -19.36 13.93 8.33
N VAL A 359 -18.29 13.96 7.52
CA VAL A 359 -17.15 14.85 7.78
C VAL A 359 -17.52 16.32 7.57
N GLU A 360 -18.22 16.65 6.48
CA GLU A 360 -18.70 18.01 6.22
C GLU A 360 -19.57 18.53 7.38
N ALA A 361 -20.50 17.70 7.84
CA ALA A 361 -21.35 17.98 8.98
C ALA A 361 -20.64 17.92 10.35
N LYS A 362 -19.35 17.55 10.39
CA LYS A 362 -18.56 17.29 11.61
C LYS A 362 -19.26 16.34 12.59
N ASN A 363 -19.96 15.34 12.06
CA ASN A 363 -20.74 14.41 12.86
C ASN A 363 -19.89 13.22 13.32
N LYS A 364 -19.20 13.36 14.46
CA LYS A 364 -18.41 12.26 15.05
C LYS A 364 -19.26 11.03 15.38
N ALA A 365 -20.48 11.25 15.87
CA ALA A 365 -21.38 10.19 16.32
C ALA A 365 -21.78 9.25 15.17
N TYR A 366 -21.88 9.77 13.94
CA TYR A 366 -22.09 8.95 12.74
C TYR A 366 -21.10 7.79 12.62
N PHE A 367 -19.83 8.03 12.96
CA PHE A 367 -18.78 7.03 12.79
C PHE A 367 -18.80 5.92 13.84
N LEU A 368 -19.54 6.06 14.94
CA LEU A 368 -19.63 5.05 15.99
C LEU A 368 -20.34 3.76 15.54
N ASP A 369 -21.18 3.85 14.50
CA ASP A 369 -21.88 2.71 13.90
C ASP A 369 -21.17 2.22 12.62
N THR A 370 -19.91 2.61 12.42
CA THR A 370 -19.11 2.25 11.23
C THR A 370 -17.84 1.50 11.64
N PRO A 371 -17.09 0.92 10.68
CA PRO A 371 -15.78 0.32 10.99
C PRO A 371 -14.74 1.30 11.54
N LEU A 372 -15.00 2.62 11.52
CA LEU A 372 -14.15 3.64 12.10
C LEU A 372 -14.48 3.94 13.58
N ALA A 373 -15.40 3.20 14.19
CA ALA A 373 -15.86 3.46 15.56
C ALA A 373 -14.72 3.55 16.59
N SER A 374 -13.73 2.65 16.52
CA SER A 374 -12.58 2.65 17.44
C SER A 374 -11.68 3.87 17.29
N MET A 375 -11.68 4.52 16.12
CA MET A 375 -10.95 5.77 15.87
C MET A 375 -11.68 6.99 16.43
N PHE A 376 -13.01 7.03 16.30
CA PHE A 376 -13.82 8.20 16.69
C PHE A 376 -14.29 8.18 18.15
N ARG A 377 -14.41 7.01 18.77
CA ARG A 377 -14.85 6.90 20.18
C ARG A 377 -13.98 7.72 21.14
N PRO A 378 -12.63 7.65 21.10
CA PRO A 378 -11.79 8.47 21.97
C PRO A 378 -11.92 9.98 21.74
N LEU A 379 -12.41 10.42 20.58
CA LEU A 379 -12.58 11.84 20.21
C LEU A 379 -13.92 12.44 20.65
N ILE A 380 -14.84 11.61 21.12
CA ILE A 380 -16.15 12.01 21.67
C ILE A 380 -16.10 12.03 23.20
N GLU A 381 -15.27 11.18 23.79
CA GLU A 381 -15.08 11.06 25.24
C GLU A 381 -14.17 12.16 25.83
N GLN A 382 -13.45 12.90 24.99
CA GLN A 382 -12.67 14.10 25.32
C GLN A 382 -13.53 15.36 25.18
#